data_AF-A0A7Y5XVS4-F1
#
_entry.id   AF-A0A7Y5XVS4-F1
#
_cell.length_a   1.000
_cell.length_b   1.000
_cell.length_c   1.000
_cell.angle_alpha   90.00
_cell.angle_beta   90.00
_cell.angle_gamma   90.00
#
_symmetry.space_group_name_H-M   'P 1'
#
loop_
_entity.id
_entity.type
_entity.pdbx_description
1 polymer ?
#
loop_
_entity_poly.entity_id
_entity_poly.type
_entity_poly.pdbx_seq_one_letter_code
_entity_poly.pdbx_strand_id
1 'polypeptide(L)'
;SHGFVGETTEQAAEAYFAPLKTMMDRIGTERGWPPLERPTYDAGRTLRGATVVGSPEDVAAKILYQHELFDHDRFLIQFTVGSLPHEQTMQAIEFFGTKVAPIVREEVARRREGRQVADSN
;
A
#
# COMPACT_ATOMS: atom_id res chain seq x y z
N SER A 1 -6.94 1.12 -1.55
CA SER A 1 -5.87 0.66 -2.46
C SER A 1 -5.67 -0.84 -2.36
N HIS A 2 -5.26 -1.52 -3.43
CA HIS A 2 -4.70 -2.88 -3.33
C HIS A 2 -3.27 -2.79 -2.78
N GLY A 3 -2.88 -3.73 -1.93
CA GLY A 3 -1.55 -3.69 -1.35
C GLY A 3 -1.16 -4.91 -0.54
N PHE A 4 0.09 -4.96 -0.12
CA PHE A 4 0.68 -6.03 0.68
C PHE A 4 1.91 -5.51 1.44
N VAL A 5 2.03 -5.87 2.72
CA VAL A 5 3.18 -5.49 3.55
C VAL A 5 3.99 -6.74 3.83
N GLY A 6 5.25 -6.77 3.39
CA GLY A 6 6.21 -7.83 3.71
C GLY A 6 7.26 -7.34 4.70
N GLU A 7 8.19 -8.22 5.08
CA GLU A 7 9.33 -7.81 5.92
C GLU A 7 10.28 -6.90 5.14
N THR A 8 10.53 -7.25 3.87
CA THR A 8 11.28 -6.44 2.91
C THR A 8 10.45 -6.13 1.68
N THR A 9 10.88 -5.11 0.94
CA THR A 9 10.19 -4.67 -0.27
C THR A 9 10.26 -5.71 -1.38
N GLU A 10 11.38 -6.40 -1.52
CA GLU A 10 11.58 -7.48 -2.50
C GLU A 10 10.67 -8.67 -2.19
N GLN A 11 10.61 -9.08 -0.92
CA GLN A 11 9.73 -10.18 -0.49
C GLN A 11 8.26 -9.83 -0.73
N ALA A 12 7.84 -8.63 -0.34
CA ALA A 12 6.47 -8.15 -0.56
C ALA A 12 6.13 -8.12 -2.06
N ALA A 13 7.05 -7.61 -2.88
CA ALA A 13 6.86 -7.49 -4.32
C ALA A 13 6.69 -8.85 -4.99
N GLU A 14 7.50 -9.84 -4.60
CA GLU A 14 7.46 -11.17 -5.21
C GLU A 14 6.25 -11.99 -4.74
N ALA A 15 5.94 -11.96 -3.44
CA ALA A 15 4.80 -12.69 -2.88
C ALA A 15 3.45 -12.21 -3.46
N TYR A 16 3.33 -10.91 -3.76
CA TYR A 16 2.07 -10.32 -4.17
C TYR A 16 1.80 -10.37 -5.69
N PHE A 17 2.84 -10.46 -6.53
CA PHE A 17 2.67 -10.34 -7.98
C PHE A 17 1.79 -11.45 -8.57
N ALA A 18 2.08 -12.72 -8.29
CA ALA A 18 1.37 -13.83 -8.92
C ALA A 18 -0.12 -13.93 -8.50
N PRO A 19 -0.48 -13.77 -7.20
CA PRO A 19 -1.88 -13.72 -6.78
C PRO A 19 -2.64 -12.53 -7.38
N LEU A 20 -2.03 -11.33 -7.38
CA LEU A 20 -2.60 -10.13 -7.96
C LEU A 20 -2.85 -10.31 -9.46
N LYS A 21 -1.84 -10.78 -10.20
CA LYS A 21 -1.94 -11.03 -11.65
C LYS A 21 -3.06 -12.00 -11.96
N THR A 22 -3.12 -13.13 -11.27
CA THR A 22 -4.16 -14.16 -11.49
C THR A 22 -5.56 -13.56 -11.34
N MET A 23 -5.79 -12.77 -10.29
CA MET A 23 -7.09 -12.15 -10.07
C MET A 23 -7.38 -11.03 -11.08
N MET A 24 -6.39 -10.16 -11.35
CA MET A 24 -6.57 -9.01 -12.25
C MET A 24 -6.74 -9.43 -13.71
N ASP A 25 -6.07 -10.50 -14.15
CA ASP A 25 -6.23 -11.08 -15.49
C ASP A 25 -7.62 -11.68 -15.68
N ARG A 26 -8.11 -12.41 -14.66
CA ARG A 26 -9.48 -12.95 -14.66
C ARG A 26 -10.51 -11.83 -14.77
N ILE A 27 -10.43 -10.84 -13.88
CA ILE A 27 -11.34 -9.69 -13.91
C ILE A 27 -11.19 -8.91 -15.23
N GLY A 28 -9.97 -8.78 -15.74
CA GLY A 28 -9.69 -8.06 -16.98
C GLY A 28 -10.30 -8.68 -18.21
N THR A 29 -10.31 -10.02 -18.27
CA THR A 29 -11.01 -10.77 -19.31
C THR A 29 -12.51 -10.44 -19.33
N GLU A 30 -13.11 -10.21 -18.16
CA GLU A 30 -14.54 -9.86 -18.01
C GLU A 30 -14.80 -8.36 -18.26
N ARG A 31 -13.83 -7.49 -18.00
CA ARG A 31 -14.01 -6.02 -17.98
C ARG A 31 -13.28 -5.25 -19.09
N GLY A 32 -12.54 -5.93 -19.95
CA GLY A 32 -11.95 -5.36 -21.17
C GLY A 32 -10.58 -4.70 -21.02
N TRP A 33 -9.83 -4.97 -19.96
CA TRP A 33 -8.43 -4.49 -19.82
C TRP A 33 -7.41 -5.62 -20.05
N PRO A 34 -6.20 -5.31 -20.55
CA PRO A 34 -5.19 -6.31 -20.85
C PRO A 34 -4.66 -7.01 -19.57
N PRO A 35 -4.05 -8.20 -19.71
CA PRO A 35 -3.39 -8.88 -18.60
C PRO A 35 -2.35 -8.00 -17.90
N LEU A 36 -2.20 -8.18 -16.58
CA LEU A 36 -1.18 -7.49 -15.80
C LEU A 36 0.21 -8.02 -16.16
N GLU A 37 1.07 -7.13 -16.64
CA GLU A 37 2.48 -7.44 -16.90
C GLU A 37 3.39 -7.02 -15.74
N ARG A 38 4.55 -7.67 -15.63
CA ARG A 38 5.52 -7.39 -14.55
C ARG A 38 5.99 -5.92 -14.54
N PRO A 39 6.33 -5.29 -15.68
CA PRO A 39 6.72 -3.87 -15.68
C PRO A 39 5.61 -2.93 -15.20
N THR A 40 4.36 -3.21 -15.57
CA THR A 40 3.19 -2.44 -15.11
C THR A 40 3.00 -2.57 -13.60
N TYR A 41 3.16 -3.78 -13.07
CA TYR A 41 3.14 -4.02 -11.63
C TYR A 41 4.27 -3.28 -10.89
N ASP A 42 5.51 -3.39 -11.39
CA ASP A 42 6.68 -2.73 -10.80
C ASP A 42 6.53 -1.20 -10.82
N ALA A 43 5.99 -0.63 -11.90
CA ALA A 43 5.64 0.80 -11.95
C ALA A 43 4.55 1.15 -10.93
N GLY A 44 3.54 0.29 -10.79
CA GLY A 44 2.42 0.46 -9.86
C GLY A 44 2.83 0.48 -8.38
N ARG A 45 3.87 -0.25 -7.99
CA ARG A 45 4.37 -0.30 -6.60
C ARG A 45 5.34 0.83 -6.23
N THR A 46 5.81 1.63 -7.18
CA THR A 46 6.63 2.83 -6.88
C THR A 46 5.88 3.83 -6.00
N LEU A 47 6.58 4.80 -5.39
CA LEU A 47 5.97 5.85 -4.56
C LEU A 47 4.80 6.57 -5.26
N ARG A 48 4.92 6.81 -6.58
CA ARG A 48 3.92 7.52 -7.39
C ARG A 48 2.87 6.60 -8.02
N GLY A 49 3.05 5.28 -7.97
CA GLY A 49 2.10 4.31 -8.50
C GLY A 49 0.89 4.07 -7.59
N ALA A 50 -0.09 3.29 -8.05
CA ALA A 50 -1.34 3.06 -7.31
C ALA A 50 -1.29 1.92 -6.28
N THR A 51 -0.42 0.93 -6.47
CA THR A 51 -0.39 -0.32 -5.70
C THR A 51 0.51 -0.17 -4.48
N VAL A 52 0.01 -0.47 -3.28
CA VAL A 52 0.72 -0.19 -2.02
C VAL A 52 1.43 -1.46 -1.54
N VAL A 53 2.64 -1.70 -2.05
CA VAL A 53 3.40 -2.94 -1.78
C VAL A 53 4.84 -2.59 -1.40
N GLY A 54 5.32 -3.13 -0.28
CA GLY A 54 6.70 -2.93 0.17
C GLY A 54 6.94 -3.39 1.61
N SER A 55 8.09 -2.98 2.16
CA SER A 55 8.35 -3.01 3.60
C SER A 55 7.38 -2.09 4.37
N PRO A 56 7.33 -2.17 5.71
CA PRO A 56 6.51 -1.26 6.51
C PRO A 56 6.86 0.21 6.29
N GLU A 57 8.14 0.53 6.14
CA GLU A 57 8.64 1.89 5.92
C GLU A 57 8.23 2.42 4.55
N ASP A 58 8.37 1.61 3.50
CA ASP A 58 7.97 1.98 2.13
C ASP A 58 6.46 2.22 2.03
N VAL A 59 5.67 1.36 2.67
CA VAL A 59 4.21 1.48 2.72
C VAL A 59 3.80 2.73 3.50
N ALA A 60 4.42 3.00 4.65
CA ALA A 60 4.15 4.21 5.43
C ALA A 60 4.51 5.48 4.64
N ALA A 61 5.68 5.51 4.00
CA ALA A 61 6.13 6.63 3.17
C ALA A 61 5.14 6.91 2.02
N LYS A 62 4.61 5.85 1.39
CA LYS A 62 3.60 6.00 0.33
C LYS A 62 2.27 6.53 0.82
N ILE A 63 1.79 6.06 1.98
CA ILE A 63 0.55 6.57 2.59
C ILE A 63 0.71 8.06 2.93
N LEU A 64 1.85 8.45 3.51
CA LEU A 64 2.15 9.84 3.85
C LEU A 64 2.28 10.73 2.62
N TYR A 65 2.93 10.25 1.56
CA TYR A 65 2.96 10.93 0.27
C TYR A 65 1.55 11.14 -0.30
N GLN A 66 0.70 10.12 -0.26
CA GLN A 66 -0.70 10.24 -0.68
C GLN A 66 -1.50 11.18 0.23
N HIS A 67 -1.19 11.23 1.52
CA HIS A 67 -1.81 12.17 2.46
C HIS A 67 -1.41 13.62 2.14
N GLU A 68 -0.18 13.88 1.71
CA GLU A 68 0.23 15.23 1.25
C GLU A 68 -0.53 15.67 0.00
N LEU A 69 -0.79 14.74 -0.92
CA LEU A 69 -1.49 15.05 -2.17
C LEU A 69 -2.99 15.22 -2.00
N PHE A 70 -3.61 14.44 -1.13
CA PHE A 70 -5.07 14.32 -1.06
C PHE A 70 -5.68 14.79 0.26
N ASP A 71 -4.86 15.04 1.29
CA ASP A 71 -5.28 15.40 2.67
C ASP A 71 -6.42 14.52 3.19
N HIS A 72 -6.32 13.21 2.94
CA HIS A 72 -7.38 12.25 3.21
C HIS A 72 -7.44 11.89 4.71
N ASP A 73 -8.65 11.78 5.26
CA ASP A 73 -8.86 11.39 6.67
C ASP A 73 -8.76 9.88 6.93
N ARG A 74 -8.92 9.07 5.87
CA ARG A 74 -9.00 7.62 5.98
C ARG A 74 -8.30 6.93 4.82
N PHE A 75 -7.38 6.02 5.17
CA PHE A 75 -6.76 5.10 4.24
C PHE A 75 -7.31 3.69 4.44
N LEU A 76 -7.73 3.04 3.35
CA LEU A 76 -8.19 1.65 3.35
C LEU A 76 -7.32 0.81 2.41
N ILE A 77 -6.88 -0.34 2.88
CA ILE A 77 -6.06 -1.30 2.13
C ILE A 77 -6.76 -2.64 2.00
N GLN A 78 -6.75 -3.19 0.80
CA GLN A 78 -7.18 -4.54 0.50
C GLN A 78 -5.96 -5.44 0.33
N PHE A 79 -5.69 -6.29 1.32
CA PHE A 79 -4.60 -7.26 1.27
C PHE A 79 -4.93 -8.46 0.39
N THR A 80 -6.15 -8.99 0.53
CA THR A 80 -6.56 -10.20 -0.17
C THR A 80 -7.04 -9.88 -1.57
N VAL A 81 -6.15 -10.10 -2.55
CA VAL A 81 -6.48 -10.10 -3.97
C VAL A 81 -5.95 -11.40 -4.57
N GLY A 82 -6.86 -12.27 -4.99
CA GLY A 82 -6.51 -13.64 -5.39
C GLY A 82 -6.16 -14.54 -4.20
N SER A 83 -5.37 -15.58 -4.46
CA SER A 83 -5.09 -16.68 -3.53
C SER A 83 -3.79 -16.45 -2.75
N LEU A 84 -3.74 -15.45 -1.87
CA LEU A 84 -2.63 -15.30 -0.92
C LEU A 84 -2.73 -16.35 0.19
N PRO A 85 -1.61 -16.98 0.60
CA PRO A 85 -1.60 -17.83 1.79
C PRO A 85 -2.13 -17.08 3.01
N HIS A 86 -2.98 -17.75 3.80
CA HIS A 86 -3.61 -17.13 4.96
C HIS A 86 -2.57 -16.58 5.95
N GLU A 87 -1.52 -17.35 6.23
CA GLU A 87 -0.43 -16.96 7.11
C GLU A 87 0.26 -15.66 6.64
N GLN A 88 0.57 -15.55 5.36
CA GLN A 88 1.15 -14.32 4.77
C GLN A 88 0.20 -13.13 4.87
N THR A 89 -1.11 -13.38 4.72
CA THR A 89 -2.13 -12.33 4.90
C THR A 89 -2.18 -11.86 6.35
N MET A 90 -2.14 -12.78 7.32
CA MET A 90 -2.13 -12.45 8.75
C MET A 90 -0.85 -11.69 9.12
N GLN A 91 0.30 -12.08 8.61
CA GLN A 91 1.57 -11.38 8.81
C GLN A 91 1.53 -9.95 8.21
N ALA A 92 0.97 -9.77 7.02
CA ALA A 92 0.80 -8.45 6.42
C ALA A 92 -0.12 -7.54 7.26
N ILE A 93 -1.19 -8.09 7.84
CA ILE A 93 -2.07 -7.38 8.78
C ILE A 93 -1.30 -6.99 10.04
N GLU A 94 -0.51 -7.90 10.60
CA GLU A 94 0.32 -7.63 11.78
C GLU A 94 1.31 -6.50 11.50
N PHE A 95 2.08 -6.55 10.40
CA PHE A 95 3.00 -5.49 10.02
C PHE A 95 2.28 -4.16 9.77
N PHE A 96 1.11 -4.20 9.14
CA PHE A 96 0.33 -2.99 8.94
C PHE A 96 -0.12 -2.37 10.27
N GLY A 97 -0.63 -3.19 11.19
CA GLY A 97 -1.14 -2.72 12.49
C GLY A 97 -0.05 -2.29 13.47
N THR A 98 1.08 -2.98 13.48
CA THR A 98 2.13 -2.81 14.50
C THR A 98 3.31 -1.94 14.04
N LYS A 99 3.53 -1.81 12.73
CA LYS A 99 4.67 -1.03 12.18
C LYS A 99 4.19 0.15 11.34
N VAL A 100 3.36 -0.09 10.31
CA VAL A 100 2.92 0.96 9.39
C VAL A 100 2.04 2.00 10.10
N ALA A 101 1.00 1.55 10.80
CA ALA A 101 0.02 2.44 11.39
C ALA A 101 0.61 3.41 12.44
N PRO A 102 1.52 2.99 13.34
CA PRO A 102 2.22 3.93 14.24
C PRO A 102 2.98 5.02 13.49
N ILE A 103 3.81 4.65 12.48
CA ILE A 103 4.62 5.62 11.70
C ILE A 103 3.72 6.68 11.06
N VAL A 104 2.64 6.24 10.39
CA VAL A 104 1.73 7.16 9.70
C VAL A 104 1.01 8.08 10.70
N ARG A 105 0.51 7.53 11.82
CA ARG A 105 -0.24 8.30 12.81
C ARG A 105 0.63 9.35 13.49
N GLU A 106 1.85 8.98 13.87
CA GLU A 106 2.81 9.90 14.49
C GLU A 106 3.13 11.07 13.55
N GLU A 107 3.47 10.77 12.29
CA GLU A 107 3.84 11.80 11.32
C GLU A 107 2.65 12.71 10.96
N VAL A 108 1.43 12.17 10.84
CA VAL A 108 0.23 12.98 10.60
C VAL A 108 -0.07 13.88 11.80
N ALA A 109 0.07 13.38 13.04
CA ALA A 109 -0.12 14.20 14.25
C ALA A 109 0.89 15.35 14.29
N ARG A 110 2.19 15.07 14.09
CA ARG A 110 3.26 16.06 14.03
C ARG A 110 2.99 17.17 13.00
N ARG A 111 2.50 16.81 11.81
CA ARG A 111 2.15 17.77 10.75
C ARG A 111 0.93 18.63 11.11
N ARG A 112 -0.03 18.09 11.85
CA ARG A 112 -1.22 18.83 12.30
C ARG A 112 -0.84 19.86 13.38
N GLU A 113 0.00 19.48 14.34
CA GLU A 113 0.54 20.39 15.35
C GLU A 113 1.32 21.54 14.69
N GLY A 114 2.20 21.24 13.73
CA GLY A 114 2.96 22.26 13.00
C GLY A 114 2.08 23.25 12.22
N ARG A 115 0.98 22.79 11.61
CA ARG A 115 0.01 23.67 10.94
C ARG A 115 -0.70 24.59 11.92
N GLN A 116 -1.14 24.07 13.07
CA GLN A 116 -1.82 24.86 14.09
C GLN A 116 -0.94 25.99 14.66
N VAL A 117 0.36 25.73 14.85
CA VAL A 117 1.31 26.75 15.30
C VAL A 117 1.51 27.84 14.24
N ALA A 118 1.55 27.49 12.96
CA ALA A 118 1.70 28.45 11.87
C ALA A 118 0.47 29.37 11.72
N ASP A 119 -0.75 28.84 11.90
CA ASP A 119 -1.99 29.62 11.80
C ASP A 119 -2.25 30.54 13.00
N SER A 120 -1.48 30.40 14.09
CA SER A 120 -1.64 31.18 15.33
C SER A 120 -0.71 32.41 15.42
N ASN A 121 0.15 32.65 14.42
CA ASN A 121 1.08 33.78 14.31
C ASN A 121 0.67 34.73 13.18
#